data_AF-A0A523NL39-F1
#
_entry.id   AF-A0A523NL39-F1
#
_cell.length_a   1.000
_cell.length_b   1.000
_cell.length_c   1.000
_cell.angle_alpha   90.00
_cell.angle_beta   90.00
_cell.angle_gamma   90.00
#
_symmetry.space_group_name_H-M   'P 1'
#
loop_
_entity.id
_entity.type
_entity.pdbx_description
1 polymer ?
#
loop_
_entity_poly.entity_id
_entity_poly.type
_entity_poly.pdbx_seq_one_letter_code
_entity_poly.pdbx_strand_id
1 'polypeptide(L)'
;DDYQSFVAADIPGLIEGAHEGKGLGIRFLKHTERTHLLVHLLDFSVDSDRDPIADYQIIQNELKHFSEDLFNKPQILVAAKIDHPEAEVKLAKYQAQMKQIDPDFMVISSVTRQNLAELVYRIYENLNKEKEEKQKEE
;
A
#
# COMPACT_ATOMS: atom_id res chain seq x y z
N ASP A 1 -15.14 -20.02 -17.64
CA ASP A 1 -14.14 -19.44 -16.74
C ASP A 1 -14.56 -18.04 -16.38
N ASP A 2 -15.19 -17.89 -15.21
CA ASP A 2 -15.53 -16.57 -14.69
C ASP A 2 -14.21 -15.85 -14.39
N TYR A 3 -13.85 -14.89 -15.24
CA TYR A 3 -12.70 -14.03 -14.99
C TYR A 3 -12.93 -13.28 -13.67
N GLN A 4 -12.17 -13.65 -12.66
CA GLN A 4 -12.25 -13.03 -11.34
C GLN A 4 -11.55 -11.66 -11.42
N SER A 5 -12.30 -10.60 -11.08
CA SER A 5 -11.85 -9.21 -11.22
C SER A 5 -12.08 -8.40 -9.95
N PHE A 6 -11.23 -7.42 -9.70
CA PHE A 6 -11.42 -6.40 -8.66
C PHE A 6 -11.21 -5.00 -9.25
N VAL A 7 -11.71 -3.99 -8.54
CA VAL A 7 -11.51 -2.58 -8.89
C VAL A 7 -10.40 -2.01 -8.02
N ALA A 8 -9.39 -1.43 -8.65
CA ALA A 8 -8.37 -0.63 -7.98
C ALA A 8 -8.61 0.85 -8.29
N ALA A 9 -8.37 1.71 -7.30
CA ALA A 9 -8.38 3.16 -7.45
C ALA A 9 -7.08 3.71 -6.91
N ASP A 10 -6.49 4.65 -7.64
CA ASP A 10 -5.31 5.36 -7.16
C ASP A 10 -5.72 6.44 -6.16
N ILE A 11 -5.06 6.46 -5.01
CA ILE A 11 -5.27 7.45 -3.97
C ILE A 11 -4.04 8.35 -4.02
N PRO A 12 -4.17 9.62 -4.47
CA PRO A 12 -3.04 10.51 -4.52
C PRO A 12 -2.40 10.59 -3.14
N GLY A 13 -1.07 10.41 -3.09
CA GLY A 13 -0.31 10.35 -1.85
C GLY A 13 -0.74 11.45 -0.90
N LEU A 14 -1.18 11.06 0.29
CA LEU A 14 -1.57 12.03 1.29
C LEU A 14 -0.30 12.77 1.71
N ILE A 15 -0.32 14.08 1.55
CA ILE A 15 0.73 14.97 2.04
C ILE A 15 0.42 15.30 3.49
N GLU A 16 1.46 15.47 4.32
CA GLU A 16 1.32 15.86 5.72
C GLU A 16 0.34 17.03 5.88
N GLY A 17 -0.74 16.80 6.63
CA GLY A 17 -1.82 17.76 6.82
C GLY A 17 -3.00 17.61 5.84
N ALA A 18 -3.11 16.49 5.13
CA ALA A 18 -4.26 16.19 4.27
C ALA A 18 -5.58 16.12 5.06
N HIS A 19 -5.50 15.78 6.35
CA HIS A 19 -6.62 15.78 7.30
C HIS A 19 -6.97 17.18 7.84
N GLU A 20 -6.05 18.16 7.79
CA GLU A 20 -6.22 19.50 8.41
C GLU A 20 -6.93 20.55 7.52
N GLY A 21 -7.54 20.16 6.40
CA GLY A 21 -8.61 21.00 5.80
C GLY A 21 -8.35 21.62 4.43
N LYS A 22 -7.44 21.11 3.61
CA LYS A 22 -7.57 21.29 2.14
C LYS A 22 -8.56 20.23 1.65
N GLY A 23 -9.85 20.56 1.58
CA GLY A 23 -11.01 19.65 1.39
C GLY A 23 -10.96 18.55 0.31
N LEU A 24 -9.89 18.45 -0.49
CA LEU A 24 -9.53 17.30 -1.30
C LEU A 24 -9.09 16.08 -0.45
N GLY A 25 -8.24 16.26 0.56
CA GLY A 25 -7.66 15.13 1.33
C GLY A 25 -8.72 14.33 2.08
N ILE A 26 -9.57 15.01 2.86
CA ILE A 26 -10.73 14.43 3.54
C ILE A 26 -11.68 13.76 2.54
N ARG A 27 -11.90 14.35 1.35
CA ARG A 27 -12.77 13.76 0.35
C ARG A 27 -12.18 12.45 -0.18
N PHE A 28 -10.88 12.37 -0.45
CA PHE A 28 -10.23 11.12 -0.87
C PHE A 28 -10.31 10.05 0.22
N LEU A 29 -9.99 10.40 1.47
CA LEU A 29 -10.07 9.48 2.61
C LEU A 29 -11.48 8.88 2.79
N LYS A 30 -12.54 9.68 2.63
CA LYS A 30 -13.93 9.18 2.62
C LYS A 30 -14.23 8.19 1.49
N HIS A 31 -13.54 8.27 0.35
CA HIS A 31 -13.71 7.27 -0.72
C HIS A 31 -12.91 6.01 -0.39
N THR A 32 -11.74 6.16 0.21
CA THR A 32 -10.88 5.06 0.67
C THR A 32 -11.56 4.20 1.75
N GLU A 33 -12.44 4.75 2.59
CA GLU A 33 -13.20 3.93 3.54
C GLU A 33 -14.01 2.80 2.88
N ARG A 34 -14.40 2.96 1.61
CA ARG A 34 -15.15 1.95 0.84
C ARG A 34 -14.26 0.86 0.24
N THR A 35 -12.94 1.00 0.32
CA THR A 35 -12.03 -0.05 -0.14
C THR A 35 -11.90 -1.14 0.92
N HIS A 36 -11.55 -2.33 0.48
CA HIS A 36 -11.43 -3.52 1.32
C HIS A 36 -9.97 -3.76 1.73
N LEU A 37 -9.05 -3.40 0.85
CA LEU A 37 -7.61 -3.58 1.01
C LEU A 37 -6.88 -2.28 0.65
N LEU A 38 -5.79 -1.98 1.33
CA LEU A 38 -4.86 -0.91 0.98
C LEU A 38 -3.54 -1.50 0.46
N VAL A 39 -2.93 -0.85 -0.52
CA VAL A 39 -1.62 -1.23 -1.06
C VAL A 39 -0.70 -0.02 -0.98
N HIS A 40 0.33 -0.11 -0.14
CA HIS A 40 1.29 0.97 0.07
C HIS A 40 2.50 0.78 -0.83
N LEU A 41 2.63 1.66 -1.84
CA LEU A 41 3.77 1.67 -2.77
C LEU A 41 4.84 2.63 -2.24
N LEU A 42 5.91 2.09 -1.67
CA LEU A 42 7.05 2.86 -1.17
C LEU A 42 8.08 3.05 -2.29
N ASP A 43 8.54 4.28 -2.48
CA ASP A 43 9.45 4.63 -3.58
C ASP A 43 10.92 4.35 -3.22
N PHE A 44 11.52 3.35 -3.87
CA PHE A 44 12.94 3.02 -3.73
C PHE A 44 13.80 3.45 -4.93
N SER A 45 13.26 4.27 -5.84
CA SER A 45 14.02 4.77 -6.99
C SER A 45 15.28 5.53 -6.57
N VAL A 46 16.27 5.50 -7.45
CA VAL A 46 17.59 6.11 -7.23
C VAL A 46 17.49 7.63 -7.09
N ASP A 47 16.57 8.24 -7.82
CA ASP A 47 16.37 9.71 -7.83
C ASP A 47 15.60 10.23 -6.60
N SER A 48 15.14 9.34 -5.71
CA SER A 48 14.40 9.71 -4.52
C SER A 48 15.32 9.82 -3.30
N ASP A 49 15.55 11.05 -2.85
CA ASP A 49 16.25 11.36 -1.60
C ASP A 49 15.38 11.16 -0.34
N ARG A 50 14.11 10.79 -0.51
CA ARG A 50 13.18 10.58 0.62
C ARG A 50 13.42 9.25 1.33
N ASP A 51 13.13 9.25 2.63
CA ASP A 51 13.08 8.03 3.44
C ASP A 51 11.72 7.33 3.23
N PRO A 52 11.70 6.13 2.61
CA PRO A 52 10.44 5.46 2.29
C PRO A 52 9.65 5.02 3.54
N ILE A 53 10.34 4.75 4.66
CA ILE A 53 9.69 4.36 5.91
C ILE A 53 9.06 5.57 6.59
N ALA A 54 9.74 6.72 6.57
CA ALA A 54 9.16 7.96 7.08
C ALA A 54 7.89 8.35 6.30
N ASP A 55 7.92 8.22 4.97
CA ASP A 55 6.76 8.48 4.12
C ASP A 55 5.58 7.55 4.46
N TYR A 56 5.86 6.26 4.66
CA TYR A 56 4.86 5.30 5.12
C TYR A 56 4.28 5.69 6.49
N GLN A 57 5.11 6.07 7.45
CA GLN A 57 4.67 6.47 8.79
C GLN A 57 3.76 7.70 8.75
N ILE A 58 4.05 8.69 7.89
CA ILE A 58 3.19 9.86 7.69
C ILE A 58 1.79 9.40 7.23
N ILE A 59 1.72 8.53 6.22
CA ILE A 59 0.44 8.01 5.72
C ILE A 59 -0.30 7.25 6.82
N GLN A 60 0.38 6.37 7.56
CA GLN A 60 -0.24 5.60 8.65
C GLN A 60 -0.83 6.50 9.74
N ASN A 61 -0.13 7.57 10.10
CA ASN A 61 -0.63 8.54 11.07
C ASN A 61 -1.88 9.24 10.55
N GLU A 62 -1.91 9.62 9.27
CA GLU A 62 -3.09 10.26 8.67
C GLU A 62 -4.30 9.32 8.58
N LEU A 63 -4.09 8.04 8.21
CA LEU A 63 -5.15 7.03 8.25
C LEU A 63 -5.71 6.89 9.66
N LYS A 64 -4.83 6.81 10.67
CA LYS A 64 -5.20 6.68 12.08
C LYS A 64 -5.95 7.90 12.61
N HIS A 65 -5.54 9.10 12.24
CA HIS A 65 -6.21 10.34 12.63
C HIS A 65 -7.58 10.50 11.97
N PHE A 66 -7.75 9.94 10.78
CA PHE A 66 -9.01 10.02 10.04
C PHE A 66 -10.04 9.00 10.53
N SER A 67 -9.68 7.72 10.61
CA SER A 67 -10.59 6.64 11.01
C SER A 67 -9.82 5.40 11.47
N GLU A 68 -10.14 4.91 12.67
CA GLU A 68 -9.56 3.68 13.23
C GLU A 68 -9.90 2.46 12.36
N ASP A 69 -11.10 2.39 11.80
CA ASP A 69 -11.52 1.33 10.89
C ASP A 69 -10.68 1.32 9.61
N LEU A 70 -10.38 2.51 9.07
CA LEU A 70 -9.55 2.65 7.88
C LEU A 70 -8.09 2.23 8.16
N PHE A 71 -7.55 2.65 9.30
CA PHE A 71 -6.22 2.28 9.74
C PHE A 71 -6.05 0.77 9.93
N ASN A 72 -7.08 0.10 10.47
CA ASN A 72 -7.04 -1.34 10.74
C ASN A 72 -7.40 -2.22 9.53
N LYS A 73 -7.72 -1.63 8.35
CA LYS A 73 -7.96 -2.43 7.14
C LYS A 73 -6.73 -3.28 6.80
N PRO A 74 -6.92 -4.45 6.15
CA PRO A 74 -5.83 -5.20 5.56
C PRO A 74 -4.96 -4.29 4.66
N GLN A 75 -3.64 -4.43 4.77
CA GLN A 75 -2.67 -3.65 4.00
C GLN A 75 -1.60 -4.57 3.41
N ILE A 76 -1.13 -4.25 2.20
CA ILE A 76 0.05 -4.87 1.59
C ILE A 76 1.12 -3.80 1.47
N LEU A 77 2.29 -4.05 2.06
CA LEU A 77 3.44 -3.17 1.91
C LEU A 77 4.24 -3.59 0.66
N VAL A 78 4.58 -2.62 -0.18
CA VAL A 78 5.28 -2.87 -1.44
C VAL A 78 6.46 -1.91 -1.59
N ALA A 79 7.67 -2.45 -1.72
CA ALA A 79 8.83 -1.72 -2.22
C ALA A 79 8.74 -1.62 -3.75
N ALA A 80 8.46 -0.42 -4.27
CA ALA A 80 8.27 -0.14 -5.68
C ALA A 80 9.52 0.53 -6.31
N LYS A 81 9.57 0.52 -7.64
CA LYS A 81 10.65 1.09 -8.46
C LYS A 81 12.04 0.47 -8.20
N ILE A 82 12.06 -0.86 -8.04
CA ILE A 82 13.29 -1.65 -7.93
C ILE A 82 13.70 -2.11 -9.33
N ASP A 83 14.03 -1.15 -10.20
CA ASP A 83 14.50 -1.38 -11.58
C ASP A 83 16.00 -1.11 -11.77
N HIS A 84 16.69 -0.62 -10.73
CA HIS A 84 18.10 -0.30 -10.77
C HIS A 84 18.86 -0.96 -9.61
N PRO A 85 20.11 -1.43 -9.80
CA PRO A 85 20.90 -2.03 -8.72
C PRO A 85 21.05 -1.15 -7.48
N GLU A 86 21.13 0.17 -7.65
CA GLU A 86 21.19 1.10 -6.51
C GLU A 86 19.89 1.14 -5.70
N ALA A 87 18.74 0.89 -6.34
CA ALA A 87 17.45 0.76 -5.65
C ALA A 87 17.43 -0.51 -4.77
N GLU A 88 18.02 -1.62 -5.26
CA GLU A 88 18.20 -2.84 -4.46
C GLU A 88 19.11 -2.60 -3.25
N VAL A 89 20.20 -1.85 -3.43
CA VAL A 89 21.11 -1.44 -2.34
C VAL A 89 20.37 -0.56 -1.33
N LYS A 90 19.53 0.37 -1.78
CA LYS A 90 18.66 1.17 -0.90
C LYS A 90 17.73 0.26 -0.12
N LEU A 91 17.01 -0.65 -0.78
CA LEU A 91 16.10 -1.60 -0.14
C LEU A 91 16.80 -2.47 0.91
N ALA A 92 18.03 -2.94 0.65
CA ALA A 92 18.79 -3.74 1.60
C ALA A 92 19.02 -3.03 2.94
N LYS A 93 19.15 -1.69 2.94
CA LYS A 93 19.28 -0.89 4.17
C LYS A 93 17.99 -0.86 5.00
N TYR A 94 16.84 -0.91 4.34
CA TYR A 94 15.52 -0.83 4.96
C TYR A 94 14.86 -2.21 5.18
N GLN A 95 15.47 -3.29 4.67
CA GLN A 95 14.85 -4.61 4.64
C GLN A 95 14.41 -5.11 6.03
N ALA A 96 15.22 -4.87 7.07
CA ALA A 96 14.88 -5.27 8.43
C ALA A 96 13.63 -4.52 8.95
N GLN A 97 13.53 -3.22 8.69
CA GLN A 97 12.39 -2.40 9.10
C GLN A 97 11.13 -2.77 8.31
N MET A 98 11.26 -2.99 6.99
CA MET A 98 10.16 -3.46 6.15
C MET A 98 9.57 -4.77 6.66
N LYS A 99 10.43 -5.76 7.00
CA LYS A 99 9.99 -7.05 7.56
C LYS A 99 9.35 -6.95 8.94
N GLN A 100 9.71 -5.94 9.73
CA GLN A 100 9.04 -5.69 11.02
C GLN A 100 7.63 -5.14 10.84
N ILE A 101 7.39 -4.39 9.77
CA ILE A 101 6.08 -3.80 9.45
C ILE A 101 5.19 -4.84 8.77
N ASP A 102 5.69 -5.45 7.70
CA ASP A 102 5.03 -6.50 6.93
C ASP A 102 6.08 -7.58 6.61
N PRO A 103 6.08 -8.72 7.34
CA PRO A 103 7.03 -9.81 7.11
C PRO A 103 7.02 -10.34 5.68
N ASP A 104 5.87 -10.19 5.01
CA ASP A 104 5.62 -10.65 3.67
C ASP A 104 5.65 -9.49 2.67
N PHE A 105 6.24 -8.33 2.96
CA PHE A 105 6.25 -7.19 2.03
C PHE A 105 6.71 -7.60 0.62
N MET A 106 6.10 -7.02 -0.41
CA MET A 106 6.44 -7.33 -1.79
C MET A 106 7.46 -6.36 -2.37
N VAL A 107 8.19 -6.81 -3.37
CA VAL A 107 9.16 -6.01 -4.13
C VAL A 107 8.72 -6.03 -5.58
N ILE A 108 8.52 -4.85 -6.20
CA ILE A 108 8.07 -4.78 -7.60
C ILE A 108 8.89 -3.80 -8.43
N SER A 109 8.82 -3.99 -9.74
CA SER A 109 9.12 -2.95 -10.70
C SER A 109 8.06 -2.90 -11.78
N SER A 110 7.45 -1.73 -11.96
CA SER A 110 6.49 -1.49 -13.03
C SER A 110 7.16 -1.41 -14.41
N VAL A 111 8.42 -0.94 -14.45
CA VAL A 111 9.20 -0.78 -15.69
C VAL A 111 9.60 -2.14 -16.24
N THR A 112 10.16 -3.01 -15.39
CA THR A 112 10.61 -4.35 -15.80
C THR A 112 9.50 -5.39 -15.74
N ARG A 113 8.33 -5.01 -15.20
CA ARG A 113 7.18 -5.88 -14.89
C ARG A 113 7.47 -6.96 -13.84
N GLN A 114 8.56 -6.83 -13.10
CA GLN A 114 8.92 -7.75 -12.03
C GLN A 114 7.84 -7.76 -10.94
N ASN A 115 7.40 -8.96 -10.58
CA ASN A 115 6.47 -9.26 -9.48
C ASN A 115 5.08 -8.60 -9.58
N LEU A 116 4.70 -8.07 -10.75
CA LEU A 116 3.39 -7.44 -10.92
C LEU A 116 2.24 -8.45 -10.91
N ALA A 117 2.44 -9.62 -11.54
CA ALA A 117 1.41 -10.66 -11.57
C ALA A 117 1.18 -11.24 -10.18
N GLU A 118 2.25 -11.43 -9.43
CA GLU A 118 2.29 -11.89 -8.05
C GLU A 118 1.59 -10.88 -7.13
N LEU A 119 1.81 -9.57 -7.33
CA LEU A 119 1.10 -8.53 -6.59
C LEU A 119 -0.40 -8.56 -6.87
N VAL A 120 -0.80 -8.65 -8.14
CA VAL A 120 -2.22 -8.75 -8.52
C VAL A 120 -2.88 -9.99 -7.91
N TYR A 121 -2.18 -11.13 -7.96
CA TYR A 121 -2.66 -12.38 -7.36
C TYR A 121 -2.79 -12.27 -5.84
N ARG A 122 -1.82 -11.66 -5.16
CA ARG A 122 -1.87 -11.45 -3.71
C ARG A 122 -3.01 -10.52 -3.29
N ILE A 123 -3.22 -9.42 -4.03
CA ILE A 123 -4.36 -8.53 -3.81
C ILE A 123 -5.66 -9.33 -3.90
N TYR A 124 -5.78 -10.14 -4.94
CA TYR A 124 -6.94 -10.97 -5.16
C TYR A 124 -7.19 -11.96 -4.02
N GLU A 125 -6.16 -12.69 -3.58
CA GLU A 125 -6.28 -13.64 -2.45
C GLU A 125 -6.71 -12.95 -1.16
N ASN A 126 -6.17 -11.76 -0.85
CA ASN A 126 -6.55 -11.01 0.35
C ASN A 126 -8.03 -10.59 0.30
N LEU A 127 -8.49 -10.08 -0.85
CA LEU A 127 -9.88 -9.68 -1.03
C LEU A 127 -10.86 -10.86 -0.92
N ASN A 128 -10.45 -12.06 -1.29
CA ASN A 128 -11.28 -13.25 -1.15
C ASN A 128 -11.33 -13.77 0.28
N LYS A 129 -10.18 -13.81 0.97
CA LYS A 129 -10.14 -14.21 2.38
C LYS A 129 -11.08 -13.35 3.22
N GLU A 130 -11.05 -12.03 3.02
CA GLU A 130 -11.93 -11.11 3.73
C GLU A 130 -13.43 -11.38 3.44
N LYS A 131 -13.79 -11.71 2.19
CA LYS A 131 -15.17 -12.07 1.84
C LYS A 131 -15.61 -13.36 2.52
N GLU A 132 -14.74 -14.37 2.55
CA GLU A 132 -15.03 -15.65 3.20
C GLU A 132 -15.16 -15.53 4.72
N GLU A 133 -14.36 -14.66 5.36
CA GLU A 133 -14.45 -14.37 6.79
C GLU A 133 -15.78 -13.70 7.14
N LYS A 134 -16.18 -12.68 6.38
CA LYS A 134 -17.47 -11.99 6.58
C LYS A 134 -18.67 -12.93 6.41
N GLN A 135 -18.62 -13.85 5.45
CA GLN A 135 -19.70 -14.84 5.24
C GLN A 135 -19.82 -15.89 6.35
N LYS A 136 -18.78 -16.08 7.17
CA LYS A 136 -18.80 -17.04 8.30
C LYS A 136 -19.31 -16.39 9.60
N GLU A 137 -19.29 -15.06 9.68
CA GLU A 137 -19.75 -14.28 10.83
C GLU A 137 -21.25 -13.93 10.75
N GLU A 138 -21.87 -14.04 9.56
CA GLU A 138 -23.31 -13.93 9.30
C GLU A 138 -24.06 -15.26 9.49
#